data_AF-A0A453F5K5-F1
#
_entry.id   AF-A0A453F5K5-F1
#
_cell.length_a   1.000
_cell.length_b   1.000
_cell.length_c   1.000
_cell.angle_alpha   90.00
_cell.angle_beta   90.00
_cell.angle_gamma   90.00
#
_symmetry.space_group_name_H-M   'P 1'
#
loop_
_entity.id
_entity.type
_entity.pdbx_description
1 polymer ?
#
loop_
_entity_poly.entity_id
_entity_poly.type
_entity_poly.pdbx_seq_one_letter_code
_entity_poly.pdbx_strand_id
1 'polypeptide(L)' 'MAEMQHVVKVEEGRPAADGRPSVGPTYRSAFARDGFLAPVDGLDSCYDIFR' A
#
# COMPACT_ATOMS: atom_id res chain seq x y z
N MET A 1 9.24 -6.79 21.55
CA MET A 1 9.09 -6.68 20.09
C MET A 1 7.79 -5.93 19.87
N ALA A 2 7.86 -4.64 19.55
CA ALA A 2 6.65 -3.83 19.40
C ALA A 2 5.84 -4.42 18.23
N GLU A 3 4.61 -4.84 18.52
CA GLU A 3 3.62 -5.11 17.49
C GLU A 3 3.64 -3.95 16.47
N MET A 4 3.63 -4.28 15.19
CA MET A 4 3.48 -3.32 14.09
C MET A 4 2.08 -2.70 14.14
N GLN A 5 1.81 -1.91 15.19
CA GLN A 5 0.50 -1.42 15.56
C GLN A 5 -0.09 -0.45 14.51
N HIS A 6 0.75 0.05 13.60
CA HIS A 6 0.39 1.03 12.58
C HIS A 6 0.45 0.50 11.15
N VAL A 7 0.87 -0.76 10.93
CA VAL A 7 0.92 -1.34 9.59
C VAL A 7 0.37 -2.76 9.57
N VAL A 8 -0.46 -3.06 8.59
CA VAL A 8 -1.06 -4.38 8.35
C VAL A 8 -0.42 -5.02 7.14
N LYS A 9 -0.11 -6.32 7.25
CA LYS A 9 0.35 -7.11 6.11
C LYS A 9 -0.84 -7.39 5.21
N VAL A 10 -0.75 -7.01 3.93
CA VAL A 10 -1.84 -7.19 2.96
C VAL A 10 -1.50 -8.18 1.87
N GLU A 11 -0.22 -8.49 1.67
CA GLU A 11 0.23 -9.50 0.71
C GLU A 11 1.44 -10.24 1.28
N GLU A 12 1.45 -11.56 1.09
CA GLU A 12 2.62 -12.40 1.39
C GLU A 12 3.76 -12.11 0.42
N GLY A 13 5.00 -12.34 0.87
CA GLY A 13 6.13 -12.33 -0.03
C GLY A 13 6.05 -13.51 -0.99
N ARG A 14 6.60 -13.36 -2.20
CA ARG A 14 6.69 -14.43 -3.19
C ARG A 14 8.14 -14.77 -3.50
N PRO A 15 8.49 -16.06 -3.63
CA PRO A 15 9.82 -16.47 -4.07
C PRO A 15 10.05 -16.05 -5.53
N ALA A 16 11.31 -16.12 -5.98
CA ALA A 16 11.65 -15.90 -7.38
C ALA A 16 10.98 -16.98 -8.26
N ALA A 17 10.30 -16.56 -9.32
CA ALA A 17 9.60 -17.44 -10.26
C ALA A 17 9.52 -16.77 -11.64
N ASP A 18 9.43 -17.56 -12.71
CA ASP A 18 9.23 -17.08 -14.08
C ASP A 18 10.25 -16.02 -14.55
N GLY A 19 11.52 -16.16 -14.12
CA GLY A 19 12.58 -15.21 -14.42
C GLY A 19 12.50 -13.88 -13.66
N ARG A 20 11.56 -13.74 -12.71
CA ARG A 20 11.41 -12.56 -11.84
C ARG A 20 12.06 -12.79 -10.48
N PRO A 21 12.65 -11.75 -9.86
CA PRO A 21 13.25 -11.86 -8.53
C PRO A 21 12.17 -12.11 -7.45
N SER A 22 12.61 -12.56 -6.27
CA SER A 22 11.74 -12.64 -5.10
C SER A 22 11.24 -11.25 -4.71
N VAL A 23 10.02 -11.19 -4.17
CA VAL A 23 9.39 -9.96 -3.71
C VAL A 23 9.01 -10.15 -2.25
N GLY A 24 9.38 -9.18 -1.41
CA GLY A 24 9.02 -9.17 0.01
C GLY A 24 7.50 -8.95 0.21
N PRO A 25 7.00 -9.17 1.43
CA PRO A 25 5.60 -8.94 1.75
C PRO A 25 5.21 -7.46 1.66
N THR A 26 3.96 -7.20 1.28
CA THR A 26 3.41 -5.84 1.20
C THR A 26 2.72 -5.47 2.51
N TYR A 27 3.07 -4.30 3.04
CA TYR A 27 2.43 -3.71 4.21
C TYR A 27 1.72 -2.42 3.84
N ARG A 28 0.57 -2.16 4.45
CA ARG A 28 -0.17 -0.90 4.34
C ARG A 28 -0.40 -0.30 5.71
N SER A 29 -0.64 1.02 5.75
CA SER A 29 -1.06 1.69 6.96
C SER A 29 -2.32 1.05 7.54
N ALA A 30 -2.31 0.74 8.84
CA ALA A 30 -3.49 0.24 9.55
C ALA A 30 -4.64 1.26 9.53
N PHE A 31 -4.34 2.55 9.40
CA PHE A 31 -5.32 3.63 9.27
C PHE A 31 -6.03 3.64 7.89
N ALA A 32 -5.49 2.93 6.91
CA ALA A 32 -6.04 2.81 5.56
C ALA A 32 -6.53 1.37 5.26
N ARG A 33 -6.72 0.56 6.30
CA ARG A 33 -7.13 -0.86 6.15
C ARG A 33 -8.46 -1.01 5.40
N ASP A 34 -9.37 -0.06 5.59
CA ASP A 34 -10.71 -0.04 4.99
C ASP A 34 -10.76 0.81 3.70
N GLY A 35 -9.57 1.15 3.15
CA GLY A 35 -9.42 2.05 2.01
C GLY A 35 -9.21 3.50 2.43
N PHE A 36 -8.88 4.33 1.44
CA PHE A 36 -8.87 5.78 1.59
C PHE A 36 -10.23 6.35 1.19
N LEU A 37 -10.54 7.55 1.69
CA LEU A 37 -11.69 8.31 1.20
C LEU A 37 -11.54 8.54 -0.31
N ALA A 38 -12.67 8.58 -1.02
CA ALA A 38 -12.66 8.97 -2.42
C ALA A 38 -12.00 10.35 -2.57
N PRO A 39 -11.16 10.56 -3.60
CA PRO A 39 -10.69 11.88 -3.94
C PRO A 39 -11.87 12.85 -4.13
N VAL A 40 -11.65 14.13 -3.82
CA VAL A 40 -12.64 15.17 -4.14
C VAL A 40 -12.82 15.28 -5.65
N ASP A 41 -14.00 15.70 -6.10
CA ASP A 41 -14.29 15.85 -7.53
C ASP A 41 -13.26 16.75 -8.22
N GLY A 42 -12.69 16.26 -9.33
CA GLY A 42 -11.64 16.96 -10.08
C GLY A 42 -10.21 16.72 -9.57
N LEU A 43 -10.02 15.86 -8.56
CA LEU A 43 -8.70 15.41 -8.09
C LEU A 43 -8.44 13.96 -8.52
N ASP A 44 -7.85 13.77 -9.70
CA ASP A 44 -7.52 12.45 -10.25
C ASP A 44 -6.20 11.89 -9.68
N SER A 45 -5.31 12.78 -9.26
CA SER A 45 -3.98 12.46 -8.72
C SER A 45 -3.58 13.45 -7.63
N CYS A 46 -2.71 13.02 -6.71
CA CYS A 46 -2.12 13.92 -5.70
C CYS A 46 -1.34 15.09 -6.33
N TYR A 47 -0.92 14.97 -7.59
CA TYR A 47 -0.24 16.03 -8.33
C TYR A 47 -1.16 17.15 -8.83
N ASP A 48 -2.48 16.92 -8.89
CA ASP A 48 -3.42 17.92 -9.39
C ASP A 48 -3.52 19.16 -8.47
N ILE A 49 -3.04 19.07 -7.24
CA ILE A 49 -2.91 20.18 -6.27
C ILE A 49 -1.99 21.31 -6.80
N PHE A 50 -1.07 20.98 -7.71
CA PHE A 50 -0.07 21.92 -8.22
C PHE A 50 -0.41 22.53 -9.60
N ARG A 51 -1.63 22.32 -10.12
CA ARG A 51 -2.06 22.93 -11.38
C ARG A 51 -2.41 24.41 -11.25
#